data_AF-I7LFL7-F1
#
_entry.id   AF-I7LFL7-F1
#
_cell.length_a   1.000
_cell.length_b   1.000
_cell.length_c   1.000
_cell.angle_alpha   90.00
_cell.angle_beta   90.00
_cell.angle_gamma   90.00
#
_symmetry.space_group_name_H-M   'P 1'
#
loop_
_entity.id
_entity.type
_entity.pdbx_description
1 polymer ?
#
loop_
_entity_poly.entity_id
_entity_poly.type
_entity_poly.pdbx_seq_one_letter_code
_entity_poly.pdbx_strand_id
1 'polypeptide(L)'
;MDKFNFKLQKVLEFKESYEEKKKEEFSIELINYYEQEKRLKELTEERKKAINNPPKFKMIFDYQGFYRYLDLLEKRIERQNQALNQAKERLEKARQELIKATKDRSIIEKLKEKAYEEFLEEQSKKEQRLNDDYALYSYLRGERR
;
A
#
# COMPACT_ATOMS: atom_id res chain seq x y z
N MET A 1 38.64 -2.13 9.53
CA MET A 1 37.54 -1.17 9.30
C MET A 1 36.40 -1.60 10.19
N ASP A 2 35.87 -0.68 11.00
CA ASP A 2 34.70 -0.99 11.82
C ASP A 2 33.51 -1.34 10.91
N LYS A 3 32.59 -2.17 11.39
CA LYS A 3 31.37 -2.50 10.65
C LYS A 3 30.25 -1.55 11.08
N PHE A 4 29.51 -0.99 10.13
CA PHE A 4 28.33 -0.18 10.44
C PHE A 4 27.27 -1.02 11.17
N ASN A 5 26.76 -0.50 12.28
CA ASN A 5 25.71 -1.12 13.07
C ASN A 5 24.60 -0.12 13.38
N PHE A 6 23.46 -0.28 12.72
CA PHE A 6 22.31 0.58 12.94
C PHE A 6 21.47 0.10 14.13
N LYS A 7 21.44 0.89 15.21
CA LYS A 7 20.77 0.52 16.47
C LYS A 7 19.28 0.20 16.32
N LEU A 8 18.60 0.78 15.32
CA LEU A 8 17.17 0.59 15.07
C LEU A 8 16.89 -0.42 13.94
N GLN A 9 17.85 -1.27 13.56
CA GLN A 9 17.69 -2.24 12.47
C GLN A 9 16.48 -3.17 12.68
N LYS A 10 16.27 -3.70 13.88
CA LYS A 10 15.09 -4.52 14.21
C LYS A 10 13.77 -3.75 14.10
N VAL A 11 13.79 -2.44 14.39
CA VAL A 11 12.60 -1.58 14.27
C VAL A 11 12.27 -1.35 12.80
N LEU A 12 13.29 -1.15 11.95
CA LEU A 12 13.13 -1.04 10.50
C LEU A 12 12.50 -2.31 9.92
N GLU A 13 13.05 -3.48 10.24
CA GLU A 13 12.52 -4.78 9.79
C GLU A 13 11.07 -5.01 10.21
N PHE A 14 10.72 -4.63 11.44
CA PHE A 14 9.34 -4.67 11.90
C PHE A 14 8.44 -3.74 11.08
N LYS A 15 8.88 -2.50 10.79
CA LYS A 15 8.12 -1.53 10.00
C LYS A 15 7.95 -1.98 8.55
N GLU A 16 8.96 -2.61 7.96
CA GLU A 16 8.88 -3.25 6.64
C GLU A 16 7.84 -4.36 6.61
N SER A 17 7.88 -5.30 7.56
CA SER A 17 6.89 -6.38 7.66
C SER A 17 5.47 -5.84 7.90
N TYR A 18 5.35 -4.79 8.71
CA TYR A 18 4.07 -4.15 8.98
C TYR A 18 3.50 -3.45 7.73
N GLU A 19 4.34 -2.77 6.95
CA GLU A 19 3.94 -2.17 5.67
C GLU A 19 3.46 -3.25 4.69
N GLU A 20 4.18 -4.36 4.55
CA GLU A 20 3.78 -5.44 3.64
C GLU A 20 2.42 -6.02 4.03
N LYS A 21 2.16 -6.20 5.33
CA LYS A 21 0.83 -6.59 5.82
C LYS A 21 -0.25 -5.59 5.41
N LYS A 22 0.00 -4.28 5.52
CA LYS A 22 -0.97 -3.25 5.12
C LYS A 22 -1.20 -3.20 3.62
N LYS A 23 -0.19 -3.55 2.84
CA LYS A 23 -0.29 -3.69 1.39
C LYS A 23 -1.16 -4.89 1.01
N GLU A 24 -0.99 -6.04 1.68
CA GLU A 24 -1.87 -7.20 1.51
C GLU A 24 -3.33 -6.87 1.85
N GLU A 25 -3.57 -6.22 3.00
CA GLU A 25 -4.91 -5.77 3.42
C GLU A 25 -5.55 -4.84 2.37
N PHE A 26 -4.79 -3.87 1.84
CA PHE A 26 -5.24 -3.00 0.77
C PHE A 26 -5.57 -3.77 -0.51
N SER A 27 -4.73 -4.73 -0.92
CA SER A 27 -4.99 -5.57 -2.09
C SER A 27 -6.27 -6.38 -1.97
N ILE A 28 -6.56 -6.94 -0.80
CA ILE A 28 -7.80 -7.68 -0.53
C ILE A 28 -9.02 -6.77 -0.70
N GLU A 29 -9.01 -5.59 -0.10
CA GLU A 29 -10.13 -4.64 -0.22
C GLU A 29 -10.29 -4.10 -1.65
N LEU A 30 -9.18 -3.96 -2.39
CA LEU A 30 -9.21 -3.55 -3.80
C LEU A 30 -9.88 -4.60 -4.68
N ILE A 31 -9.57 -5.89 -4.47
CA ILE A 31 -10.23 -6.99 -5.18
C ILE A 31 -11.74 -6.98 -4.87
N ASN A 32 -12.10 -6.90 -3.59
CA ASN A 32 -13.50 -6.84 -3.16
C ASN A 32 -14.24 -5.65 -3.80
N TYR A 33 -13.62 -4.46 -3.85
CA TYR A 33 -14.19 -3.29 -4.52
C TYR A 33 -14.52 -3.58 -5.99
N TYR A 34 -13.59 -4.15 -6.75
CA TYR A 34 -13.81 -4.48 -8.16
C TYR A 34 -14.87 -5.57 -8.35
N GLU A 35 -14.96 -6.54 -7.45
CA GLU A 35 -16.03 -7.54 -7.47
C GLU A 35 -17.41 -6.89 -7.25
N GLN A 36 -17.55 -5.99 -6.28
CA GLN A 36 -18.80 -5.26 -6.06
C GLN A 36 -19.16 -4.37 -7.24
N GLU A 37 -18.17 -3.71 -7.86
CA GLU A 37 -18.37 -2.86 -9.03
C GLU A 37 -18.83 -3.68 -10.25
N LYS A 38 -18.19 -4.83 -10.48
CA LYS A 38 -18.56 -5.77 -11.55
C LYS A 38 -19.99 -6.26 -11.38
N ARG A 39 -20.36 -6.69 -10.17
CA ARG A 39 -21.71 -7.17 -9.86
C ARG A 39 -22.78 -6.10 -10.05
N LEU A 40 -22.47 -4.85 -9.70
CA LEU A 40 -23.37 -3.72 -9.96
C LEU A 40 -23.56 -3.49 -11.46
N LYS A 41 -22.48 -3.53 -12.25
CA LYS A 41 -22.53 -3.40 -13.71
C LYS A 41 -23.39 -4.51 -14.33
N GLU A 42 -23.21 -5.76 -13.90
CA GLU A 42 -24.00 -6.90 -14.37
C GLU A 42 -25.50 -6.71 -14.10
N LEU A 43 -25.89 -6.36 -12.87
CA LEU A 43 -27.30 -6.10 -12.52
C LEU A 43 -27.90 -4.93 -13.30
N THR A 44 -27.12 -3.87 -13.50
CA THR A 44 -27.58 -2.68 -14.24
C THR A 44 -27.80 -3.01 -15.72
N GLU A 45 -26.89 -3.77 -16.32
CA GLU A 45 -27.03 -4.25 -17.71
C GLU A 45 -28.18 -5.26 -17.85
N GLU A 46 -28.38 -6.14 -16.87
CA GLU A 46 -29.53 -7.06 -16.83
C GLU A 46 -30.86 -6.29 -16.85
N ARG A 47 -31.01 -5.29 -15.97
CA ARG A 47 -32.21 -4.43 -15.93
C ARG A 47 -32.39 -3.66 -17.23
N LYS A 48 -31.32 -3.09 -17.78
CA LYS A 48 -31.35 -2.36 -19.05
C LYS A 48 -31.80 -3.26 -20.21
N LYS A 49 -31.29 -4.48 -20.29
CA LYS A 49 -31.71 -5.48 -21.29
C LYS A 49 -33.17 -5.86 -21.13
N ALA A 50 -33.63 -6.08 -19.89
CA ALA A 50 -35.03 -6.40 -19.61
C ALA A 50 -35.98 -5.28 -20.09
N ILE A 51 -35.63 -4.02 -19.85
CA ILE A 51 -36.42 -2.85 -20.28
C ILE A 51 -36.40 -2.68 -21.81
N ASN A 52 -35.23 -2.81 -22.43
CA ASN A 52 -35.06 -2.55 -23.87
C ASN A 52 -35.61 -3.67 -24.75
N ASN A 53 -35.66 -4.90 -24.25
CA ASN A 53 -36.19 -6.05 -24.97
C ASN A 53 -37.19 -6.82 -24.08
N PRO A 54 -38.36 -6.22 -23.80
CA PRO A 54 -39.35 -6.85 -22.94
C PRO A 54 -39.94 -8.10 -23.61
N PRO A 55 -40.30 -9.13 -22.84
CA PRO A 55 -41.03 -10.28 -23.35
C PRO A 55 -42.33 -9.87 -24.05
N LYS A 56 -42.75 -10.65 -25.05
CA LYS A 56 -44.10 -10.51 -25.62
C LYS A 56 -45.12 -11.13 -24.65
N PHE A 57 -45.93 -10.29 -24.03
CA PHE A 57 -46.96 -10.73 -23.09
C PHE A 57 -48.26 -11.07 -23.82
N LYS A 58 -48.93 -12.15 -23.42
CA LYS A 58 -50.25 -12.54 -23.96
C LYS A 58 -51.37 -12.31 -22.95
N MET A 59 -51.07 -12.29 -21.66
CA MET A 59 -52.01 -12.07 -20.57
C MET A 59 -51.58 -10.90 -19.69
N ILE A 60 -52.55 -10.21 -19.07
CA ILE A 60 -52.31 -9.12 -18.10
C ILE A 60 -51.46 -9.61 -16.91
N PHE A 61 -51.64 -10.87 -16.50
CA PHE A 61 -50.85 -11.48 -15.43
C PHE A 61 -49.34 -11.54 -15.75
N ASP A 62 -48.98 -11.77 -17.02
CA ASP A 62 -47.58 -11.80 -17.45
C ASP A 62 -46.91 -10.43 -17.28
N TYR A 63 -47.67 -9.37 -17.55
CA TYR A 63 -47.22 -7.98 -17.38
C TYR A 63 -46.97 -7.64 -15.91
N GLN A 64 -47.86 -8.06 -15.01
CA GLN A 64 -47.69 -7.87 -13.55
C GLN A 64 -46.48 -8.66 -13.01
N GLY A 65 -46.24 -9.87 -13.54
CA GLY A 65 -45.05 -10.66 -13.22
C GLY A 65 -43.76 -9.94 -13.63
N PHE A 66 -43.73 -9.42 -14.85
CA PHE A 66 -42.57 -8.68 -15.36
C PHE A 66 -42.30 -7.38 -14.59
N TYR A 67 -43.33 -6.62 -14.23
CA TYR A 67 -43.15 -5.42 -13.41
C TYR A 67 -42.56 -5.73 -12.03
N ARG A 68 -43.03 -6.80 -11.37
CA ARG A 68 -42.45 -7.28 -10.10
C ARG A 68 -40.99 -7.71 -10.26
N TYR A 69 -40.64 -8.31 -11.39
CA TYR A 69 -39.26 -8.65 -11.69
C TYR A 69 -38.37 -7.40 -11.83
N LEU A 70 -38.83 -6.36 -12.53
CA LEU A 70 -38.09 -5.09 -12.64
C LEU A 70 -37.90 -4.42 -11.27
N ASP A 71 -38.94 -4.40 -10.43
CA ASP A 71 -38.85 -3.88 -9.05
C ASP A 71 -37.86 -4.70 -8.20
N LEU A 72 -37.83 -6.03 -8.36
CA LEU A 72 -36.84 -6.87 -7.70
C LEU A 72 -35.41 -6.55 -8.16
N LEU A 73 -35.18 -6.33 -9.45
CA LEU A 73 -33.87 -5.94 -9.97
C LEU A 73 -33.44 -4.57 -9.43
N GLU A 74 -34.36 -3.62 -9.35
CA GLU A 74 -34.09 -2.29 -8.79
C GLU A 74 -33.66 -2.36 -7.32
N LYS A 75 -34.40 -3.11 -6.49
CA LYS A 75 -34.03 -3.37 -5.09
C LYS A 75 -32.68 -4.07 -4.95
N ARG A 76 -32.33 -4.97 -5.88
CA ARG A 76 -31.01 -5.62 -5.91
C ARG A 76 -29.91 -4.62 -6.25
N ILE A 77 -30.14 -3.73 -7.23
CA ILE A 77 -29.21 -2.67 -7.61
C ILE A 77 -28.99 -1.70 -6.44
N GLU A 78 -30.04 -1.30 -5.73
CA GLU A 78 -29.92 -0.44 -4.54
C GLU A 78 -29.05 -1.08 -3.44
N ARG A 79 -29.32 -2.34 -3.11
CA ARG A 79 -28.49 -3.09 -2.13
C ARG A 79 -27.04 -3.24 -2.60
N GLN A 80 -26.84 -3.48 -3.89
CA GLN A 80 -25.50 -3.61 -4.46
C GLN A 80 -24.74 -2.28 -4.46
N ASN A 81 -25.43 -1.15 -4.67
CA ASN A 81 -24.83 0.18 -4.50
C ASN A 81 -24.39 0.43 -3.06
N GLN A 82 -25.20 0.02 -2.07
CA GLN A 82 -24.81 0.11 -0.66
C GLN A 82 -23.57 -0.75 -0.36
N ALA A 83 -23.52 -1.98 -0.88
CA ALA A 83 -22.34 -2.85 -0.74
C ALA A 83 -21.09 -2.23 -1.40
N LEU A 84 -21.23 -1.64 -2.60
CA LEU A 84 -20.14 -0.96 -3.28
C LEU A 84 -19.63 0.26 -2.48
N ASN A 85 -20.53 1.03 -1.88
CA ASN A 85 -20.15 2.18 -1.05
C ASN A 85 -19.39 1.72 0.21
N GLN A 86 -19.85 0.65 0.87
CA GLN A 86 -19.12 0.06 1.99
C GLN A 86 -17.74 -0.46 1.58
N ALA A 87 -17.62 -1.08 0.40
CA ALA A 87 -16.33 -1.53 -0.12
C ALA A 87 -15.40 -0.34 -0.42
N LYS A 88 -15.92 0.77 -0.95
CA LYS A 88 -15.15 2.02 -1.16
C LYS A 88 -14.62 2.60 0.16
N GLU A 89 -15.46 2.64 1.19
CA GLU A 89 -15.05 3.13 2.51
C GLU A 89 -13.94 2.28 3.12
N ARG A 90 -14.06 0.95 3.03
CA ARG A 90 -13.02 0.02 3.50
C ARG A 90 -11.71 0.16 2.71
N LEU A 91 -11.80 0.26 1.38
CA LEU A 91 -10.66 0.45 0.51
C LEU A 91 -9.92 1.75 0.84
N GLU A 92 -10.63 2.86 1.02
CA GLU A 92 -10.02 4.15 1.36
C GLU A 92 -9.38 4.12 2.76
N LYS A 93 -10.02 3.44 3.73
CA LYS A 93 -9.41 3.21 5.05
C LYS A 93 -8.11 2.41 4.94
N ALA A 94 -8.13 1.28 4.24
CA ALA A 94 -6.93 0.45 4.04
C ALA A 94 -5.81 1.23 3.32
N ARG A 95 -6.18 2.06 2.34
CA ARG A 95 -5.25 2.94 1.63
C ARG A 95 -4.56 3.93 2.58
N GLN A 96 -5.33 4.58 3.46
CA GLN A 96 -4.77 5.52 4.45
C GLN A 96 -3.85 4.82 5.45
N GLU A 97 -4.21 3.61 5.88
CA GLU A 97 -3.37 2.79 6.76
C GLU A 97 -2.05 2.38 6.09
N LEU A 98 -2.09 2.00 4.81
CA LEU A 98 -0.89 1.72 4.03
C LEU A 98 0.00 2.95 3.88
N ILE A 99 -0.56 4.11 3.50
CA ILE A 99 0.20 5.37 3.39
C ILE A 99 0.91 5.70 4.72
N LYS A 100 0.21 5.51 5.84
CA LYS A 100 0.79 5.73 7.17
C LYS A 100 1.93 4.75 7.45
N ALA A 101 1.76 3.46 7.14
CA ALA A 101 2.80 2.45 7.32
C ALA A 101 4.06 2.74 6.48
N THR A 102 3.88 3.08 5.20
CA THR A 102 4.99 3.48 4.31
C THR A 102 5.70 4.72 4.84
N LYS A 103 4.96 5.73 5.32
CA LYS A 103 5.57 6.93 5.90
C LYS A 103 6.40 6.59 7.14
N ASP A 104 5.84 5.80 8.06
CA ASP A 104 6.53 5.35 9.27
C ASP A 104 7.82 4.58 8.96
N ARG A 105 7.80 3.66 7.99
CA ARG A 105 9.00 2.94 7.53
C ARG A 105 10.04 3.92 6.98
N SER A 106 9.63 4.84 6.10
CA SER A 106 10.53 5.80 5.46
C SER A 106 11.24 6.73 6.44
N ILE A 107 10.63 7.02 7.59
CA ILE A 107 11.28 7.81 8.65
C ILE A 107 12.48 7.04 9.22
N ILE A 108 12.33 5.73 9.49
CA ILE A 108 13.41 4.91 10.02
C ILE A 108 14.49 4.67 8.98
N GLU A 109 14.12 4.49 7.70
CA GLU A 109 15.09 4.40 6.59
C GLU A 109 15.97 5.65 6.52
N LYS A 110 15.37 6.85 6.55
CA LYS A 110 16.12 8.12 6.55
C LYS A 110 17.03 8.27 7.77
N LEU A 111 16.63 7.76 8.93
CA LEU A 111 17.50 7.74 10.11
C LEU A 111 18.69 6.79 9.92
N LYS A 112 18.48 5.66 9.24
CA LYS A 112 19.55 4.72 8.91
C LYS A 112 20.54 5.31 7.91
N GLU A 113 20.04 5.99 6.88
CA GLU A 113 20.86 6.69 5.88
C GLU A 113 21.76 7.74 6.56
N LYS A 114 21.19 8.62 7.38
CA LYS A 114 21.96 9.64 8.13
C LYS A 114 22.98 9.02 9.07
N ALA A 115 22.60 7.99 9.83
CA ALA A 115 23.54 7.30 10.72
C ALA A 115 24.69 6.63 9.94
N TYR A 116 24.44 6.19 8.71
CA TYR A 116 25.47 5.63 7.84
C TYR A 116 26.41 6.71 7.30
N GLU A 117 25.89 7.87 6.90
CA GLU A 117 26.69 9.04 6.52
C GLU A 117 27.62 9.48 7.66
N GLU A 118 27.09 9.64 8.88
CA GLU A 118 27.87 9.98 10.07
C GLU A 118 28.97 8.94 10.37
N PHE A 119 28.65 7.66 10.21
CA PHE A 119 29.61 6.57 10.37
C PHE A 119 30.76 6.66 9.34
N LEU A 120 30.45 6.95 8.08
CA LEU A 120 31.47 7.11 7.03
C LEU A 120 32.38 8.32 7.30
N GLU A 121 31.81 9.44 7.73
CA GLU A 121 32.61 10.61 8.14
C GLU A 121 33.56 10.30 9.30
N GLU A 122 33.08 9.54 10.30
CA GLU A 122 33.92 9.15 11.44
C GLU A 122 35.07 8.23 11.01
N GLN A 123 34.80 7.25 10.12
CA GLN A 123 35.85 6.38 9.58
C GLN A 123 36.88 7.20 8.79
N SER A 124 36.45 8.13 7.95
CA SER A 124 37.35 9.01 7.20
C SER A 124 38.23 9.86 8.13
N LYS A 125 37.66 10.43 9.20
CA LYS A 125 38.42 11.17 10.23
C LYS A 125 39.45 10.29 10.96
N LYS A 126 39.10 9.03 11.25
CA LYS A 126 40.03 8.07 11.87
C LYS A 126 41.19 7.72 10.92
N GLU A 127 40.89 7.45 9.66
CA GLU A 127 41.89 7.16 8.64
C GLU A 127 42.84 8.35 8.42
N GLN A 128 42.31 9.58 8.35
CA GLN A 128 43.12 10.78 8.23
C GLN A 128 44.09 10.93 9.40
N ARG A 129 43.62 10.77 10.64
CA ARG A 129 44.50 10.82 11.84
C ARG A 129 45.60 9.76 11.79
N LEU A 130 45.26 8.53 11.40
CA LEU A 130 46.26 7.46 11.26
C LEU A 130 47.32 7.83 10.22
N ASN A 131 46.92 8.41 9.08
CA ASN A 131 47.85 8.85 8.04
C ASN A 131 48.78 9.98 8.52
N ASP A 132 48.25 10.96 9.25
CA ASP A 132 49.03 12.05 9.84
C ASP A 132 50.06 11.52 10.84
N ASP A 133 49.65 10.57 11.70
CA ASP A 133 50.56 9.89 12.63
C ASP A 133 51.67 9.13 11.88
N TYR A 134 51.32 8.36 10.84
CA TYR A 134 52.31 7.66 10.00
C TYR A 134 53.30 8.63 9.33
N ALA A 135 52.82 9.76 8.81
CA ALA A 135 53.66 10.77 8.19
C ALA A 135 54.64 11.37 9.21
N LEU A 136 54.18 11.70 10.43
CA LEU A 136 55.02 12.19 11.51
C LEU A 136 56.08 11.16 11.92
N TYR A 137 55.70 9.89 12.10
CA TYR A 137 56.64 8.81 12.41
C TYR A 137 57.70 8.58 11.31
N SER A 138 57.32 8.74 10.04
CA SER A 138 58.23 8.64 8.91
C SER A 138 59.22 9.80 8.89
N TYR A 139 58.72 11.03 9.07
CA TYR A 139 59.53 12.25 9.16
C TYR A 139 60.58 12.15 10.28
N LEU A 140 60.16 11.78 11.50
CA LEU A 140 61.05 11.61 12.65
C LEU A 140 62.11 10.51 12.46
N ARG A 141 61.84 9.50 11.62
CA ARG A 141 62.83 8.47 11.26
C ARG A 141 63.80 8.92 10.17
N GLY A 142 63.36 9.81 9.29
CA GLY A 142 64.19 10.44 8.25
C GLY A 142 65.24 11.38 8.83
N GLU A 143 64.90 12.17 9.86
CA GLU A 143 65.82 13.10 10.53
C GLU A 143 66.91 12.42 11.39
N ARG A 144 66.79 11.12 11.67
CA ARG A 144 67.79 10.34 12.44
C ARG A 144 68.82 9.60 11.57
N ARG A 145 68.77 9.78 10.25
CA ARG A 145 69.76 9.25 9.29
C ARG A 145 70.62 10.38 8.75
#